data_AF-A0A0S8DEW2-F1
#
_entry.id   AF-A0A0S8DEW2-F1
#
_cell.length_a   1.000
_cell.length_b   1.000
_cell.length_c   1.000
_cell.angle_alpha   90.00
_cell.angle_beta   90.00
_cell.angle_gamma   90.00
#
_symmetry.space_group_name_H-M   'P 1'
#
loop_
_entity.id
_entity.type
_entity.pdbx_description
1 polymer ?
#
loop_
_entity_poly.entity_id
_entity_poly.type
_entity_poly.pdbx_seq_one_letter_code
_entity_poly.pdbx_strand_id
1 'polypeptide(L)'
;MAILASDTLNVSQIDPATLTYDGLAVRERSNSSLSCRIEDIDGDGYSDPICQYQDALADRTLTGELLDGTPITGTDPVCVLH
;
A
#
# COMPACT_ATOMS: atom_id res chain seq x y z
N MET A 1 -1.85 -2.16 5.41
CA MET A 1 -1.27 -0.83 5.17
C MET A 1 -2.14 -0.11 4.18
N ALA A 2 -2.41 1.18 4.40
CA ALA A 2 -3.06 2.05 3.43
C ALA A 2 -2.01 2.97 2.79
N ILE A 3 -2.14 3.26 1.49
CA ILE A 3 -1.39 4.34 0.83
C ILE A 3 -2.39 5.47 0.65
N LEU A 4 -2.17 6.61 1.32
CA LEU A 4 -3.11 7.72 1.22
C LEU A 4 -2.97 8.38 -0.15
N ALA A 5 -4.06 8.41 -0.90
CA ALA A 5 -4.14 9.15 -2.14
C ALA A 5 -4.13 10.66 -1.86
N SER A 6 -3.91 11.46 -2.90
CA SER A 6 -3.99 12.91 -2.78
C SER A 6 -4.22 13.56 -4.13
N ASP A 7 -4.32 14.88 -4.14
CA ASP A 7 -4.32 15.71 -5.35
C ASP A 7 -3.08 15.52 -6.25
N THR A 8 -1.98 15.04 -5.66
CA THR A 8 -0.68 14.85 -6.30
C THR A 8 -0.28 13.38 -6.44
N LEU A 9 -0.98 12.46 -5.76
CA LEU A 9 -0.78 11.02 -5.86
C LEU A 9 -2.06 10.32 -6.34
N ASN A 10 -2.11 9.99 -7.63
CA ASN A 10 -3.15 9.13 -8.16
C ASN A 10 -2.80 7.65 -7.93
N VAL A 11 -3.38 7.06 -6.90
CA VAL A 11 -3.17 5.64 -6.53
C VAL A 11 -3.64 4.64 -7.58
N SER A 12 -4.49 5.05 -8.54
CA SER A 12 -4.89 4.18 -9.66
C SER A 12 -3.72 3.86 -10.59
N GLN A 13 -2.62 4.62 -10.47
CA GLN A 13 -1.39 4.40 -11.22
C GLN A 13 -0.41 3.49 -10.49
N ILE A 14 -0.69 3.03 -9.26
CA ILE A 14 0.20 2.13 -8.54
C ILE A 14 0.00 0.70 -9.06
N ASP A 15 1.08 -0.01 -9.37
CA ASP A 15 1.02 -1.44 -9.66
C ASP A 15 1.04 -2.26 -8.35
N PRO A 16 -0.08 -2.89 -7.94
CA PRO A 16 -0.13 -3.62 -6.69
C PRO A 16 0.79 -4.85 -6.65
N ALA A 17 1.20 -5.38 -7.80
CA ALA A 17 2.10 -6.53 -7.88
C ALA A 17 3.55 -6.19 -7.54
N THR A 18 3.91 -4.91 -7.64
CA THR A 18 5.26 -4.41 -7.31
C THR A 18 5.36 -3.95 -5.86
N LEU A 19 4.22 -3.79 -5.17
CA LEU A 19 4.19 -3.31 -3.80
C LEU A 19 4.86 -4.29 -2.85
N THR A 20 5.83 -3.79 -2.12
CA THR A 20 6.44 -4.50 -0.99
C THR A 20 6.41 -3.63 0.26
N TYR A 21 6.18 -4.27 1.40
CA TYR A 21 6.28 -3.63 2.71
C TYR A 21 7.39 -4.33 3.47
N ASP A 22 8.50 -3.63 3.72
CA ASP A 22 9.68 -4.22 4.32
C ASP A 22 10.21 -5.45 3.53
N GLY A 23 10.18 -5.36 2.20
CA GLY A 23 10.54 -6.46 1.29
C GLY A 23 9.53 -7.61 1.24
N LEU A 24 8.45 -7.56 2.02
CA LEU A 24 7.37 -8.55 1.99
C LEU A 24 6.37 -8.17 0.90
N ALA A 25 6.08 -9.11 0.01
CA ALA A 25 5.07 -8.92 -1.03
C ALA A 25 3.66 -8.81 -0.43
N VAL A 26 2.77 -8.17 -1.17
CA VAL A 26 1.32 -8.20 -0.89
C VAL A 26 0.86 -9.65 -0.81
N ARG A 27 0.08 -9.97 0.23
CA ARG A 27 -0.48 -11.30 0.45
C ARG A 27 -1.43 -11.66 -0.69
N GLU A 28 -1.29 -12.85 -1.26
CA GLU A 28 -2.29 -13.41 -2.18
C GLU A 28 -3.47 -14.03 -1.42
N ARG A 29 -4.67 -13.87 -1.98
CA ARG A 29 -5.89 -14.56 -1.55
C ARG A 29 -5.96 -15.95 -2.19
N SER A 30 -6.85 -16.81 -1.67
CA SER A 30 -7.04 -18.19 -2.15
C SER A 30 -7.46 -18.30 -3.63
N ASN A 31 -7.91 -17.21 -4.24
CA ASN A 31 -8.28 -17.11 -5.66
C ASN A 31 -7.17 -16.50 -6.54
N SER A 32 -5.93 -16.43 -6.05
CA SER A 32 -4.78 -15.82 -6.73
C SER A 32 -4.92 -14.31 -6.99
N SER A 33 -5.87 -13.62 -6.33
CA SER A 33 -5.91 -12.15 -6.34
C SER A 33 -5.09 -11.58 -5.19
N LEU A 34 -4.44 -10.44 -5.41
CA LEU A 34 -3.73 -9.72 -4.35
C LEU A 34 -4.70 -9.22 -3.29
N SER A 35 -4.30 -9.29 -2.02
CA SER A 35 -5.12 -8.90 -0.87
C SER A 35 -5.14 -7.38 -0.66
N CYS A 36 -5.56 -6.66 -1.70
CA CYS A 36 -5.81 -5.23 -1.70
C CYS A 36 -7.31 -4.93 -1.82
N ARG A 37 -7.74 -3.80 -1.29
CA ARG A 37 -9.06 -3.19 -1.53
C ARG A 37 -8.89 -1.68 -1.70
N ILE A 38 -9.90 -1.03 -2.29
CA ILE A 38 -9.92 0.42 -2.48
C ILE A 38 -11.02 1.00 -1.60
N GLU A 39 -10.67 1.96 -0.75
CA GLU A 39 -11.56 2.58 0.23
C GLU A 39 -11.00 3.96 0.60
N ASP A 40 -11.82 5.00 0.67
CA ASP A 40 -11.44 6.31 1.24
C ASP A 40 -11.46 6.17 2.77
N ILE A 41 -10.29 6.04 3.39
CA ILE A 41 -10.19 5.69 4.82
C ILE A 41 -10.03 6.89 5.75
N ASP A 42 -9.56 8.02 5.23
CA ASP A 42 -9.36 9.25 6.01
C ASP A 42 -10.41 10.33 5.72
N GLY A 43 -11.28 10.13 4.73
CA GLY A 43 -12.41 10.99 4.41
C GLY A 43 -12.02 12.22 3.60
N ASP A 44 -10.88 12.20 2.92
CA ASP A 44 -10.38 13.31 2.12
C ASP A 44 -11.00 13.40 0.71
N GLY A 45 -11.81 12.39 0.34
CA GLY A 45 -12.48 12.30 -0.94
C GLY A 45 -11.65 11.62 -2.03
N TYR A 46 -10.45 11.13 -1.71
CA TYR A 46 -9.63 10.27 -2.55
C TYR A 46 -9.72 8.83 -2.06
N SER A 47 -9.69 7.87 -2.98
CA SER A 47 -9.75 6.45 -2.60
C SER A 47 -8.36 5.91 -2.33
N ASP A 48 -8.18 5.15 -1.26
CA ASP A 48 -6.88 4.63 -0.84
C ASP A 48 -6.76 3.12 -1.09
N PRO A 49 -5.64 2.62 -1.64
CA PRO A 49 -5.37 1.20 -1.67
C PRO A 49 -4.94 0.71 -0.29
N ILE A 50 -5.68 -0.26 0.22
CA ILE A 50 -5.42 -0.93 1.49
C ILE A 50 -5.02 -2.37 1.19
N CYS A 51 -3.72 -2.67 1.36
CA CYS A 51 -3.15 -3.98 1.10
C CYS A 51 -2.75 -4.71 2.40
N GLN A 52 -2.92 -6.02 2.41
CA GLN A 52 -2.41 -6.91 3.45
C GLN A 52 -1.08 -7.53 3.00
N TYR A 53 -0.10 -7.57 3.90
CA TYR A 53 1.23 -8.13 3.66
C TYR A 53 1.44 -9.34 4.57
N GLN A 54 2.32 -10.28 4.20
CA GLN A 54 2.63 -11.46 5.02
C GLN A 54 3.50 -11.06 6.21
N ASP A 55 3.08 -11.36 7.45
CA ASP A 55 3.87 -11.29 8.70
C ASP A 55 4.92 -10.16 8.79
N ALA A 56 4.48 -8.90 8.61
CA ALA A 56 5.38 -7.77 8.77
C ALA A 56 5.70 -7.52 10.24
N LEU A 57 6.97 -7.71 10.61
CA LEU A 57 7.40 -7.79 12.00
C LEU A 57 8.03 -6.52 12.58
N ALA A 58 8.57 -5.57 11.80
CA ALA A 58 9.16 -4.39 12.43
C ALA A 58 9.40 -3.14 11.56
N ASP A 59 9.74 -3.22 10.27
CA ASP A 59 10.08 -2.02 9.50
C ASP A 59 8.94 -1.51 8.61
N ARG A 60 8.96 -0.19 8.36
CA ARG A 60 7.79 0.62 7.96
C ARG A 60 7.86 1.16 6.54
N THR A 61 8.84 0.69 5.77
CA THR A 61 9.06 1.19 4.42
C THR A 61 8.20 0.42 3.45
N LEU A 62 7.27 1.12 2.84
CA LEU A 62 6.55 0.66 1.67
C LEU A 62 7.33 1.09 0.42
N THR A 63 7.55 0.17 -0.51
CA THR A 63 8.09 0.46 -1.83
C THR A 63 7.21 -0.14 -2.92
N GLY A 64 7.33 0.38 -4.14
CA GLY A 64 6.69 -0.19 -5.33
C GLY A 64 6.93 0.70 -6.54
N GLU A 65 6.13 0.49 -7.57
CA GLU A 65 6.22 1.23 -8.82
C GLU A 65 4.83 1.69 -9.28
N LEU A 66 4.81 2.81 -9.98
CA LEU A 66 3.67 3.18 -10.81
C LEU A 66 3.64 2.32 -12.07
N LEU A 67 2.51 2.29 -12.78
CA LEU A 67 2.30 1.57 -14.03
C LEU A 67 3.27 2.01 -15.14
N ASP A 68 3.86 3.21 -15.03
CA ASP A 68 4.89 3.72 -15.94
C ASP A 68 6.33 3.36 -15.53
N GLY A 69 6.49 2.60 -14.43
CA GLY A 69 7.77 2.19 -13.87
C GLY A 69 8.41 3.21 -12.92
N THR A 70 7.75 4.33 -12.62
CA THR A 70 8.26 5.31 -11.64
C THR A 70 8.27 4.69 -10.24
N PRO A 71 9.42 4.64 -9.54
CA PRO A 71 9.47 4.06 -8.20
C PRO A 71 8.81 4.96 -7.17
N ILE A 72 8.10 4.36 -6.21
CA ILE A 72 7.51 5.01 -5.06
C ILE A 72 8.06 4.43 -3.75
N THR A 73 8.22 5.27 -2.74
CA THR A 73 8.59 4.91 -1.38
C THR A 73 7.75 5.70 -0.39
N GLY A 74 7.26 5.05 0.66
CA GLY A 74 6.54 5.66 1.78
C GLY A 74 6.96 5.04 3.10
N THR A 75 6.83 5.79 4.19
CA THR A 75 7.10 5.31 5.55
C THR A 75 5.94 5.66 6.48
N ASP A 76 5.44 4.70 7.24
CA ASP A 76 4.37 4.94 8.22
C ASP A 76 4.90 5.00 9.66
N PRO A 77 4.70 6.08 10.43
CA PRO A 77 4.93 6.05 11.86
C PRO A 77 3.85 5.24 12.61
N VAL A 78 4.03 3.92 12.83
CA VAL A 78 3.24 3.19 13.85
C VAL A 78 3.34 3.87 15.22
N CYS A 79 2.20 4.40 15.65
CA CYS A 79 1.95 4.90 16.98
C CYS A 79 1.38 3.75 17.82
N VAL A 80 2.17 3.21 18.76
CA VAL A 80 1.66 2.23 19.73
C VAL A 80 0.97 3.03 20.83
N LEU A 81 -0.36 3.06 20.83
CA LEU A 81 -1.15 3.61 21.93
C LEU A 81 -1.07 2.63 23.12
N HIS A 82 -0.51 3.09 24.24
CA HIS A 82 -0.51 2.37 25.52
C HIS A 82 -1.74 2.74 26.35
#